data_AF-A0A0A1U4U8-F1
#
_entry.id   AF-A0A0A1U4U8-F1
#
_cell.length_a   1.000
_cell.length_b   1.000
_cell.length_c   1.000
_cell.angle_alpha   90.00
_cell.angle_beta   90.00
_cell.angle_gamma   90.00
#
_symmetry.space_group_name_H-M   'P 1'
#
loop_
_entity.id
_entity.type
_entity.pdbx_description
1 polymer ?
#
loop_
_entity_poly.entity_id
_entity_poly.type
_entity_poly.pdbx_seq_one_letter_code
_entity_poly.pdbx_strand_id
1 'polypeptide(L)'
;MLTILLVLVSIASARYMVKYDDGEIAIKKFGKCYQSTFNYVKYELNAMYVYTYTSSDCNNWIPSSSQVATEGVIKYNLPDYVAVQYTYNGKSCSISNEDGNPRETLYSGECIRGSKESEQFAIDGKNLVLKTFGNSDCTGSHKDMETIAELDKCVDKSTYSYKITSGAFEVFALLALALAFLF
;
A
#
# COMPACT_ATOMS: atom_id res chain seq x y z
N MET A 1 -13.44 6.58 -33.42
CA MET A 1 -13.76 5.89 -32.15
C MET A 1 -12.54 5.70 -31.24
N LEU A 2 -11.32 5.55 -31.78
CA LEU A 2 -10.08 5.42 -31.00
C LEU A 2 -9.71 6.67 -30.16
N THR A 3 -10.09 7.86 -30.63
CA THR A 3 -9.77 9.15 -29.99
C THR A 3 -10.58 9.43 -28.72
N ILE A 4 -11.76 8.83 -28.54
CA ILE A 4 -12.58 9.03 -27.33
C ILE A 4 -12.06 8.15 -26.17
N LEU A 5 -11.51 6.97 -26.47
CA LEU A 5 -10.89 6.09 -25.46
C LEU A 5 -9.63 6.72 -24.85
N LEU A 6 -8.78 7.36 -25.66
CA LEU A 6 -7.55 8.03 -25.19
C LEU A 6 -7.83 9.27 -24.32
N VAL A 7 -8.95 9.96 -24.54
CA VAL A 7 -9.35 11.12 -23.72
C VAL A 7 -9.94 10.68 -22.38
N LEU A 8 -10.64 9.54 -22.30
CA LEU A 8 -11.17 8.99 -21.04
C LEU A 8 -10.09 8.33 -20.16
N VAL A 9 -8.96 7.90 -20.75
CA VAL A 9 -7.80 7.40 -19.98
C VAL A 9 -6.98 8.56 -19.38
N SER A 10 -7.21 9.80 -19.80
CA SER A 10 -6.59 10.96 -19.19
C SER A 10 -7.37 11.43 -17.95
N ILE A 11 -6.68 11.44 -16.80
CA ILE A 11 -7.03 12.12 -15.54
C ILE A 11 -7.94 11.34 -14.57
N ALA A 12 -7.54 10.12 -14.21
CA ALA A 12 -7.70 9.65 -12.84
C ALA A 12 -6.31 9.27 -12.30
N SER A 13 -5.41 10.26 -12.20
CA SER A 13 -4.14 10.05 -11.48
C SER A 13 -4.49 9.67 -10.04
N ALA A 14 -4.21 8.43 -9.64
CA ALA A 14 -4.43 8.01 -8.28
C ALA A 14 -3.62 8.92 -7.35
N ARG A 15 -4.28 9.45 -6.32
CA ARG A 15 -3.63 10.26 -5.29
C ARG A 15 -3.56 9.45 -4.03
N TYR A 16 -2.47 9.60 -3.29
CA TYR A 16 -2.19 8.85 -2.08
C TYR A 16 -1.86 9.82 -0.94
N MET A 17 -2.37 9.54 0.25
CA MET A 17 -1.78 10.04 1.48
C MET A 17 -0.69 9.05 1.91
N VAL A 18 0.52 9.57 2.12
CA VAL A 18 1.73 8.77 2.36
C VAL A 18 2.36 9.20 3.67
N LYS A 19 2.65 8.25 4.56
CA LYS A 19 3.39 8.47 5.81
C LYS A 19 4.59 7.53 5.84
N TYR A 20 5.78 8.10 6.01
CA TYR A 20 7.04 7.37 6.06
C TYR A 20 7.38 7.00 7.52
N ASP A 21 7.83 5.78 7.75
CA ASP A 21 8.25 5.25 9.05
C ASP A 21 9.41 4.27 8.85
N ASP A 22 10.66 4.74 9.01
CA ASP A 22 11.91 3.95 8.93
C ASP A 22 11.90 2.77 7.93
N GLY A 23 11.68 3.07 6.65
CA GLY A 23 11.67 2.09 5.55
C GLY A 23 10.32 1.43 5.26
N GLU A 24 9.37 1.51 6.19
CA GLU A 24 7.97 1.25 5.94
C GLU A 24 7.24 2.53 5.49
N ILE A 25 6.23 2.37 4.64
CA ILE A 25 5.45 3.49 4.12
C ILE A 25 3.96 3.15 4.20
N ALA A 26 3.26 3.74 5.17
CA ALA A 26 1.81 3.62 5.24
C ALA A 26 1.17 4.46 4.12
N ILE A 27 0.30 3.84 3.33
CA ILE A 27 -0.37 4.50 2.20
C ILE A 27 -1.89 4.42 2.33
N LYS A 28 -2.56 5.46 1.82
CA LYS A 28 -4.01 5.49 1.65
C LYS A 28 -4.35 6.12 0.30
N LYS A 29 -4.87 5.34 -0.63
CA LYS A 29 -5.37 5.82 -1.94
C LYS A 29 -6.66 6.60 -1.70
N PHE A 30 -6.73 7.85 -2.14
CA PHE A 30 -7.95 8.65 -2.03
C PHE A 30 -9.09 8.00 -2.83
N GLY A 31 -10.30 8.06 -2.29
CA GLY A 31 -11.50 7.45 -2.89
C GLY A 31 -11.69 5.96 -2.60
N LYS A 32 -10.68 5.26 -2.06
CA LYS A 32 -10.80 3.83 -1.70
C LYS A 32 -11.49 3.63 -0.34
N CYS A 33 -12.28 2.56 -0.26
CA CYS A 33 -12.91 2.11 0.97
C CYS A 33 -11.95 1.20 1.75
N TYR A 34 -11.47 1.62 2.92
CA TYR A 34 -10.55 0.87 3.76
C TYR A 34 -11.26 0.28 4.97
N GLN A 35 -10.95 -0.97 5.30
CA GLN A 35 -11.44 -1.62 6.50
C GLN A 35 -10.80 -1.00 7.75
N SER A 36 -11.63 -0.62 8.70
CA SER A 36 -11.28 -0.17 10.05
C SER A 36 -11.89 -1.11 11.09
N THR A 37 -11.51 -0.96 12.37
CA THR A 37 -11.82 -1.93 13.43
C THR A 37 -13.31 -2.25 13.54
N PHE A 38 -14.18 -1.26 13.33
CA PHE A 38 -15.63 -1.40 13.50
C PHE A 38 -16.44 -0.96 12.28
N ASN A 39 -15.80 -0.34 11.29
CA ASN A 39 -16.45 0.27 10.14
C ASN A 39 -15.47 0.33 8.97
N TYR A 40 -15.90 0.97 7.90
CA TYR A 40 -15.07 1.34 6.78
C TYR A 40 -14.79 2.83 6.78
N VAL A 41 -13.64 3.20 6.24
CA VAL A 41 -13.17 4.58 6.17
C VAL A 41 -12.72 4.88 4.76
N LYS A 42 -13.09 6.05 4.25
CA LYS A 42 -12.59 6.59 2.99
C LYS A 42 -12.02 7.98 3.23
N TYR A 43 -10.98 8.30 2.47
CA TYR A 43 -10.38 9.63 2.45
C TYR A 43 -10.65 10.27 1.10
N GLU A 44 -11.05 11.54 1.10
CA GLU A 44 -11.17 12.34 -0.11
C GLU A 44 -10.34 13.61 0.01
N LEU A 45 -9.71 14.00 -1.10
CA LEU A 45 -8.95 15.23 -1.20
C LEU A 45 -9.80 16.26 -1.96
N ASN A 46 -10.17 17.35 -1.29
CA ASN A 46 -10.82 18.49 -1.92
C ASN A 46 -10.01 19.76 -1.65
N ALA A 47 -9.51 20.37 -2.72
CA ALA A 47 -8.50 21.42 -2.69
C ALA A 47 -7.28 21.02 -1.85
N MET A 48 -7.07 21.66 -0.70
CA MET A 48 -5.96 21.40 0.23
C MET A 48 -6.37 20.59 1.46
N TYR A 49 -7.62 20.16 1.55
CA TYR A 49 -8.17 19.50 2.74
C TYR A 49 -8.44 18.02 2.48
N VAL A 50 -8.07 17.20 3.45
CA VAL A 50 -8.41 15.78 3.49
C VAL A 50 -9.66 15.61 4.36
N TYR A 51 -10.71 15.08 3.73
CA TYR A 51 -11.97 14.75 4.39
C TYR A 51 -12.00 13.25 4.65
N THR A 52 -12.43 12.88 5.86
CA THR A 52 -12.59 11.48 6.25
C THR A 52 -14.08 11.16 6.30
N TYR A 53 -14.46 10.03 5.72
CA TYR A 53 -15.82 9.52 5.72
C TYR A 53 -15.84 8.13 6.32
N THR A 54 -16.92 7.80 7.03
CA THR A 54 -17.14 6.46 7.58
C THR A 54 -18.39 5.83 6.99
N SER A 55 -18.41 4.50 6.94
CA SER A 55 -19.52 3.70 6.42
C SER A 55 -19.51 2.33 7.10
N SER A 56 -20.67 1.67 7.22
CA SER A 56 -20.74 0.26 7.65
C SER A 56 -20.49 -0.74 6.53
N ASP A 57 -20.57 -0.32 5.27
CA ASP A 57 -20.72 -1.21 4.10
C ASP A 57 -20.06 -0.66 2.82
N CYS A 58 -19.05 0.22 2.95
CA CYS A 58 -18.43 0.96 1.84
C CYS A 58 -19.39 1.84 1.03
N ASN A 59 -20.64 1.99 1.46
CA ASN A 59 -21.68 2.80 0.84
C ASN A 59 -22.25 3.82 1.85
N ASN A 60 -23.14 4.71 1.43
CA ASN A 60 -23.82 5.65 2.33
C ASN A 60 -22.87 6.42 3.27
N TRP A 61 -21.87 7.10 2.69
CA TRP A 61 -20.78 7.75 3.41
C TRP A 61 -21.24 8.87 4.35
N ILE A 62 -20.87 8.77 5.63
CA ILE A 62 -21.11 9.79 6.64
C ILE A 62 -19.81 10.58 6.85
N PRO A 63 -19.81 11.92 6.70
CA PRO A 63 -18.65 12.74 7.02
C PRO A 63 -18.26 12.55 8.49
N SER A 64 -16.98 12.26 8.73
CA SER A 64 -16.45 12.28 10.08
C SER A 64 -16.29 13.73 10.54
N SER A 65 -16.60 14.01 11.81
CA SER A 65 -16.42 15.35 12.40
C SER A 65 -14.94 15.73 12.56
N SER A 66 -14.01 14.78 12.38
CA SER A 66 -12.58 15.03 12.41
C SER A 66 -12.06 15.46 11.03
N GLN A 67 -11.76 16.75 10.90
CA GLN A 67 -10.72 17.17 9.97
C GLN A 67 -9.40 16.66 10.54
N VAL A 68 -8.82 15.65 9.91
CA VAL A 68 -7.50 15.19 10.29
C VAL A 68 -6.51 16.20 9.71
N ALA A 69 -5.78 16.92 10.56
CA ALA A 69 -4.55 17.59 10.14
C ALA A 69 -3.70 16.52 9.46
N THR A 70 -3.36 16.70 8.18
CA THR A 70 -2.82 15.63 7.33
C THR A 70 -1.64 14.93 8.02
N GLU A 71 -1.85 13.71 8.52
CA GLU A 71 -0.82 12.88 9.17
C GLU A 71 0.24 12.36 8.18
N GLY A 72 0.18 12.79 6.92
CA GLY A 72 1.05 12.36 5.83
C GLY A 72 1.10 13.36 4.69
N VAL A 73 1.99 13.09 3.73
CA VAL A 73 2.21 13.91 2.53
C VAL A 73 1.32 13.40 1.39
N ILE A 74 0.71 14.32 0.65
CA ILE A 74 -0.07 13.97 -0.54
C ILE A 74 0.91 13.70 -1.70
N LYS A 75 0.80 12.53 -2.32
CA LYS A 75 1.57 12.11 -3.49
C LYS A 75 0.64 11.78 -4.66
N TYR A 76 1.11 12.02 -5.87
CA TYR A 76 0.37 11.74 -7.13
C TYR A 76 0.73 10.39 -7.75
N ASN A 77 1.61 9.66 -7.08
CA ASN A 77 2.14 8.36 -7.45
C ASN A 77 2.48 7.60 -6.17
N LEU A 78 2.44 6.26 -6.24
CA LEU A 78 2.97 5.42 -5.17
C LEU A 78 4.49 5.63 -5.07
N PRO A 79 5.06 5.76 -3.87
CA PRO A 79 6.50 5.66 -3.67
C PRO A 79 7.04 4.34 -4.21
N ASP A 80 8.33 4.26 -4.52
CA ASP A 80 8.95 2.99 -4.92
C ASP A 80 8.97 2.02 -3.74
N TYR A 81 8.69 0.75 -4.01
CA TYR A 81 8.63 -0.30 -2.99
C TYR A 81 8.98 -1.66 -3.57
N VAL A 82 9.42 -2.57 -2.70
CA VAL A 82 9.74 -3.96 -3.06
C VAL A 82 8.61 -4.93 -2.70
N ALA A 83 7.83 -4.62 -1.66
CA ALA A 83 6.70 -5.41 -1.21
C ALA A 83 5.58 -4.55 -0.61
N VAL A 84 4.37 -5.11 -0.54
CA VAL A 84 3.21 -4.51 0.14
C VAL A 84 2.66 -5.49 1.16
N GLN A 85 2.47 -5.04 2.39
CA GLN A 85 1.66 -5.73 3.39
C GLN A 85 0.21 -5.24 3.34
N TYR A 86 -0.69 -6.20 3.14
CA TYR A 86 -2.13 -6.03 3.29
C TYR A 86 -2.55 -6.55 4.66
N THR A 87 -3.10 -5.66 5.50
CA THR A 87 -3.58 -6.00 6.85
C THR A 87 -5.10 -5.99 6.92
N TYR A 88 -5.67 -7.10 7.38
CA TYR A 88 -7.10 -7.37 7.42
C TYR A 88 -7.58 -7.42 8.88
N ASN A 89 -8.75 -6.85 9.18
CA ASN A 89 -9.37 -7.03 10.50
C ASN A 89 -10.11 -8.37 10.51
N GLY A 90 -9.54 -9.35 11.20
CA GLY A 90 -10.00 -10.73 11.19
C GLY A 90 -8.98 -11.70 10.58
N LYS A 91 -9.40 -12.96 10.41
CA LYS A 91 -8.52 -14.05 9.97
C LYS A 91 -8.65 -14.32 8.46
N SER A 92 -7.72 -15.12 7.96
CA SER A 92 -7.71 -15.68 6.61
C SER A 92 -7.60 -14.65 5.50
N CYS A 93 -7.07 -13.46 5.79
CA CYS A 93 -6.80 -12.39 4.83
C CYS A 93 -8.02 -12.08 3.95
N SER A 94 -9.18 -12.05 4.59
CA SER A 94 -10.47 -11.88 3.94
C SER A 94 -11.11 -10.56 4.34
N ILE A 95 -11.92 -10.00 3.44
CA ILE A 95 -12.78 -8.85 3.70
C ILE A 95 -14.19 -9.27 3.33
N SER A 96 -15.13 -9.02 4.23
CA SER A 96 -16.53 -9.41 4.04
C SER A 96 -17.26 -8.56 3.01
N ASN A 97 -16.87 -7.29 2.87
CA ASN A 97 -17.42 -6.38 1.87
C ASN A 97 -16.55 -6.40 0.61
N GLU A 98 -17.18 -6.58 -0.56
CA GLU A 98 -16.50 -6.69 -1.85
C GLU A 98 -15.76 -5.42 -2.29
N ASP A 99 -16.25 -4.24 -1.88
CA ASP A 99 -15.61 -2.95 -2.14
C ASP A 99 -14.56 -2.59 -1.08
N GLY A 100 -14.51 -3.35 0.02
CA GLY A 100 -13.62 -3.13 1.14
C GLY A 100 -12.18 -3.50 0.82
N ASN A 101 -11.24 -2.69 1.29
CA ASN A 101 -9.81 -2.89 1.06
C ASN A 101 -9.07 -3.01 2.40
N PRO A 102 -8.03 -3.87 2.47
CA PRO A 102 -7.20 -3.97 3.66
C PRO A 102 -6.35 -2.71 3.83
N ARG A 103 -5.80 -2.50 5.03
CA ARG A 103 -4.79 -1.46 5.22
C ARG A 103 -3.50 -1.85 4.51
N GLU A 104 -2.83 -0.87 3.92
CA GLU A 104 -1.66 -1.07 3.07
C GLU A 104 -0.42 -0.40 3.66
N THR A 105 0.65 -1.18 3.82
CA THR A 105 1.99 -0.70 4.20
C THR A 105 2.98 -1.17 3.14
N LEU A 106 3.72 -0.25 2.53
CA LEU A 106 4.78 -0.58 1.58
C LEU A 106 6.10 -0.79 2.31
N TYR A 107 6.91 -1.71 1.83
CA TYR A 107 8.32 -1.86 2.22
C TYR A 107 9.19 -1.25 1.15
N SER A 108 9.91 -0.18 1.51
CA SER A 108 10.81 0.51 0.59
C SER A 108 12.09 -0.29 0.37
N GLY A 109 12.52 -0.39 -0.88
CA GLY A 109 13.85 -0.89 -1.22
C GLY A 109 14.95 0.17 -1.06
N GLU A 110 14.62 1.37 -0.59
CA GLU A 110 15.62 2.41 -0.32
C GLU A 110 16.47 2.05 0.90
N CYS A 111 17.71 2.55 0.92
CA CYS A 111 18.62 2.34 2.02
C CYS A 111 18.23 3.18 3.25
N ILE A 112 17.95 2.52 4.37
CA ILE A 112 17.74 3.11 5.68
C ILE A 112 19.12 3.36 6.28
N ARG A 113 19.57 4.62 6.23
CA ARG A 113 20.93 4.98 6.64
C ARG A 113 21.03 5.19 8.14
N GLY A 114 21.82 4.37 8.81
CA GLY A 114 22.28 4.62 10.18
C GLY A 114 23.66 5.28 10.23
N SER A 115 24.13 5.55 11.45
CA SER A 115 25.43 6.22 11.66
C SER A 115 26.65 5.33 11.39
N LYS A 116 26.48 4.01 11.48
CA LYS A 116 27.56 3.00 11.31
C LYS A 116 27.13 1.80 10.49
N GLU A 117 25.85 1.46 10.57
CA GLU A 117 25.23 0.36 9.83
C GLU A 117 24.04 0.93 9.04
N SER A 118 23.57 0.19 8.05
CA SER A 118 22.40 0.56 7.25
C SER A 118 21.59 -0.68 6.92
N GLU A 119 20.32 -0.46 6.61
CA GLU A 119 19.36 -1.53 6.40
C GLU A 119 18.57 -1.33 5.10
N GLN A 120 18.18 -2.43 4.46
CA GLN A 120 17.42 -2.38 3.22
C GLN A 120 16.47 -3.56 3.12
N PHE A 121 15.19 -3.30 2.86
CA PHE A 121 14.27 -4.37 2.49
C PHE A 121 14.55 -4.87 1.07
N ALA A 122 14.53 -6.19 0.89
CA ALA A 122 14.72 -6.83 -0.39
C ALA A 122 13.87 -8.09 -0.51
N ILE A 123 13.68 -8.55 -1.75
CA ILE A 123 13.15 -9.89 -2.01
C ILE A 123 14.33 -10.85 -2.18
N ASP A 124 14.34 -11.94 -1.43
CA ASP A 124 15.26 -13.06 -1.62
C ASP A 124 14.46 -14.36 -1.76
N GLY A 125 14.48 -14.92 -2.97
CA GLY A 125 13.61 -16.03 -3.36
C GLY A 125 12.13 -15.69 -3.15
N LYS A 126 11.49 -16.41 -2.22
CA LYS A 126 10.06 -16.26 -1.88
C LYS A 126 9.83 -15.43 -0.61
N ASN A 127 10.84 -14.76 -0.09
CA ASN A 127 10.77 -14.05 1.17
C ASN A 127 11.00 -12.55 0.99
N LEU A 128 10.28 -11.75 1.78
CA LEU A 128 10.73 -10.41 2.14
C LEU A 128 11.79 -10.55 3.23
N VAL A 129 12.95 -9.92 3.01
CA VAL A 129 14.08 -9.93 3.95
C VAL A 129 14.52 -8.50 4.26
N LEU A 130 15.10 -8.30 5.45
CA LEU A 130 15.82 -7.09 5.83
C LEU A 130 17.31 -7.41 5.82
N LYS A 131 18.07 -6.72 4.96
CA LYS A 131 19.52 -6.86 4.87
C LYS A 131 20.20 -5.78 5.69
N THR A 132 21.14 -6.15 6.54
CA THR A 132 21.94 -5.21 7.34
C THR A 132 23.36 -5.14 6.80
N PHE A 133 23.87 -3.93 6.59
CA PHE A 133 25.19 -3.66 6.03
C PHE A 133 26.10 -3.01 7.07
N GLY A 134 27.39 -3.32 7.02
CA GLY A 134 28.41 -2.74 7.91
C GLY A 134 28.86 -1.33 7.52
N ASN A 135 28.13 -0.66 6.64
CA ASN A 135 28.36 0.72 6.19
C ASN A 135 27.02 1.49 6.22
N SER A 136 27.05 2.77 5.90
CA SER A 136 25.89 3.67 5.99
C SER A 136 25.11 3.84 4.67
N ASP A 137 25.47 3.11 3.61
CA ASP A 137 24.93 3.34 2.26
C ASP A 137 24.40 2.08 1.56
N CYS A 138 24.25 0.98 2.28
CA CYS A 138 23.73 -0.30 1.78
C CYS A 138 24.50 -0.84 0.57
N THR A 139 25.81 -0.57 0.51
CA THR A 139 26.67 -1.04 -0.58
C THR A 139 27.48 -2.27 -0.17
N GLY A 140 27.91 -3.06 -1.15
CA GLY A 140 28.75 -4.23 -0.94
C GLY A 140 27.98 -5.43 -0.38
N SER A 141 28.69 -6.30 0.35
CA SER A 141 28.09 -7.48 0.96
C SER A 141 27.38 -7.11 2.25
N HIS A 142 26.17 -7.64 2.45
CA HIS A 142 25.47 -7.54 3.71
C HIS A 142 26.19 -8.38 4.78
N LYS A 143 26.13 -7.90 6.02
CA LYS A 143 26.67 -8.60 7.21
C LYS A 143 25.66 -9.59 7.77
N ASP A 144 24.37 -9.27 7.66
CA ASP A 144 23.28 -10.07 8.17
C ASP A 144 22.04 -9.97 7.27
N MET A 145 21.14 -10.95 7.40
CA MET A 145 19.86 -11.00 6.69
C MET A 145 18.78 -11.64 7.56
N GLU A 146 17.76 -10.86 7.90
CA GLU A 146 16.58 -11.34 8.60
C GLU A 146 15.45 -11.65 7.62
N THR A 147 14.78 -12.80 7.77
CA THR A 147 13.54 -13.09 7.03
C THR A 147 12.35 -12.47 7.75
N ILE A 148 11.71 -11.49 7.12
CA ILE A 148 10.54 -10.79 7.66
C ILE A 148 9.26 -11.60 7.43
N ALA A 149 9.07 -12.10 6.20
CA ALA A 149 7.91 -12.92 5.85
C ALA A 149 8.13 -13.73 4.57
N GLU A 150 7.42 -14.86 4.46
CA GLU A 150 7.21 -15.55 3.19
C GLU A 150 6.12 -14.81 2.39
N LEU A 151 6.40 -14.51 1.12
CA LEU A 151 5.49 -13.79 0.23
C LEU A 151 4.24 -14.62 -0.09
N ASP A 152 3.14 -13.91 -0.37
CA ASP A 152 1.82 -14.41 -0.78
C ASP A 152 1.15 -15.38 0.19
N LYS A 153 1.71 -15.51 1.39
CA LYS A 153 1.16 -16.33 2.47
C LYS A 153 0.31 -15.49 3.41
N CYS A 154 -0.90 -15.96 3.67
CA CYS A 154 -1.71 -15.38 4.74
C CYS A 154 -1.21 -15.83 6.11
N VAL A 155 -0.97 -14.87 7.00
CA VAL A 155 -0.55 -15.11 8.38
C VAL A 155 -1.64 -14.62 9.31
N ASP A 156 -2.23 -15.54 10.08
CA ASP A 156 -3.21 -15.23 11.11
C ASP A 156 -2.53 -14.86 12.43
N LYS A 157 -2.99 -13.75 13.02
CA LYS A 157 -2.72 -13.36 14.41
C LYS A 157 -4.00 -13.49 15.23
N SER A 158 -3.94 -13.12 16.52
CA SER A 158 -5.08 -13.23 17.43
C SER A 158 -6.28 -12.40 16.98
N THR A 159 -6.05 -11.18 16.48
CA THR A 159 -7.10 -10.19 16.17
C THR A 159 -7.10 -9.71 14.72
N TYR A 160 -6.07 -10.03 13.94
CA TYR A 160 -5.92 -9.62 12.55
C TYR A 160 -5.18 -10.68 11.75
N SER A 161 -5.12 -10.51 10.44
CA SER A 161 -4.29 -11.30 9.54
C SER A 161 -3.60 -10.37 8.56
N TYR A 162 -2.50 -10.84 7.99
CA TYR A 162 -1.80 -10.08 6.97
C TYR A 162 -1.23 -10.99 5.89
N LYS A 163 -1.03 -10.41 4.71
CA LYS A 163 -0.35 -11.01 3.57
C LYS A 163 0.61 -10.00 2.99
N ILE A 164 1.85 -10.43 2.73
CA ILE A 164 2.87 -9.60 2.08
C ILE A 164 3.05 -10.09 0.65
N THR A 165 3.02 -9.21 -0.33
CA THR A 165 3.16 -9.56 -1.76
C THR A 165 4.28 -8.74 -2.40
N SER A 166 5.04 -9.32 -3.34
CA SER A 166 5.97 -8.54 -4.16
C SER A 166 5.23 -7.66 -5.19
N GLY A 167 5.87 -6.59 -5.64
CA GLY A 167 5.26 -5.48 -6.40
C GLY A 167 4.26 -5.79 -7.54
N ALA A 168 3.25 -4.92 -7.59
CA ALA A 168 2.39 -4.53 -8.72
C ALA A 168 1.26 -5.48 -9.21
N PHE A 169 0.26 -5.76 -8.38
CA PHE A 169 -1.02 -6.36 -8.83
C PHE A 169 -1.82 -5.46 -9.80
N GLU A 170 -1.71 -4.12 -9.70
CA GLU A 170 -2.50 -3.19 -10.54
C GLU A 170 -2.04 -3.15 -12.02
N VAL A 171 -0.78 -3.50 -12.33
CA VAL A 171 -0.25 -3.47 -13.72
C VAL A 171 -0.78 -4.64 -14.56
N PHE A 172 -0.95 -5.82 -13.95
CA PHE A 172 -1.42 -7.00 -14.67
C PHE A 172 -2.90 -6.91 -15.06
N ALA A 173 -3.75 -6.27 -14.24
CA ALA A 173 -5.16 -6.07 -14.56
C ALA A 173 -5.36 -5.17 -15.79
N LEU A 174 -4.57 -4.10 -15.92
CA LEU A 174 -4.60 -3.19 -17.07
C LEU A 174 -4.07 -3.87 -18.35
N LEU A 175 -3.02 -4.69 -18.24
CA LEU A 175 -2.49 -5.44 -19.38
C LEU A 175 -3.48 -6.51 -19.88
N ALA A 176 -4.13 -7.22 -18.96
CA ALA A 176 -5.17 -8.20 -19.28
C ALA A 176 -6.40 -7.56 -19.93
N LEU A 177 -6.83 -6.38 -19.45
CA LEU A 177 -7.92 -5.63 -20.07
C LEU A 177 -7.55 -5.16 -21.48
N ALA A 178 -6.34 -4.63 -21.67
CA ALA A 178 -5.86 -4.18 -22.98
C ALA A 178 -5.79 -5.33 -24.00
N LEU A 179 -5.38 -6.53 -23.57
CA LEU A 179 -5.39 -7.72 -24.42
C LEU A 179 -6.81 -8.19 -24.74
N ALA A 180 -7.76 -8.11 -23.80
CA ALA A 180 -9.15 -8.49 -24.04
C ALA A 180 -9.89 -7.58 -25.04
N PHE A 181 -9.42 -6.34 -25.27
CA PHE A 181 -9.94 -5.44 -26.29
C PHE A 181 -9.18 -5.50 -27.63
N LEU A 182 -8.09 -6.27 -27.71
CA LEU A 182 -7.32 -6.51 -28.93
C LEU A 182 -7.76 -7.77 -29.70
N PHE A 183 -8.65 -8.58 -29.11
CA PHE A 183 -9.23 -9.78 -29.72
C PHE A 183 -10.75 -9.66 -29.86
#